data_AF-A0A7L4CR15-F1
#
_entry.id   AF-A0A7L4CR15-F1
#
_cell.length_a   1.000
_cell.length_b   1.000
_cell.length_c   1.000
_cell.angle_alpha   90.00
_cell.angle_beta   90.00
_cell.angle_gamma   90.00
#
_symmetry.space_group_name_H-M   'P 1'
#
loop_
_entity.id
_entity.type
_entity.pdbx_description
1 polymer ?
#
loop_
_entity_poly.entity_id
_entity_poly.type
_entity_poly.pdbx_seq_one_letter_code
_entity_poly.pdbx_strand_id
1 'polypeptide(L)'
;TRERPYICPHCEKTFWTRSHLMKHQQVLHNGEHPYKCLDCGKTFNDFSNLVGHHRIHKGERWRGQHCWKNFQTKSHLTTHQQ
;
A
#
# COMPACT_ATOMS: atom_id res chain seq x y z
N THR A 1 -1.07 11.99 26.38
CA THR A 1 -1.22 12.84 25.18
C THR A 1 -1.10 11.97 23.94
N ARG A 2 -2.21 11.70 23.23
CA ARG A 2 -2.19 10.97 21.95
C ARG A 2 -1.89 11.96 20.82
N GLU A 3 -0.73 12.60 20.90
CA GLU A 3 -0.34 13.59 19.89
C GLU A 3 0.39 12.87 18.76
N ARG A 4 -0.02 13.14 17.53
CA ARG A 4 0.63 12.67 16.30
C ARG A 4 1.49 13.83 15.82
N PRO A 5 2.77 13.91 16.24
CA PRO A 5 3.57 15.14 16.10
C PRO A 5 3.96 15.46 14.66
N TYR A 6 3.80 14.51 13.74
CA TYR A 6 4.20 14.67 12.34
C TYR A 6 3.01 15.08 11.48
N ILE A 7 2.99 16.32 11.01
CA ILE A 7 1.87 16.90 10.24
C ILE A 7 2.27 17.03 8.76
N CYS A 8 1.39 16.66 7.85
CA CYS A 8 1.60 16.87 6.43
C CYS A 8 1.35 18.35 6.06
N PRO A 9 2.30 19.05 5.44
CA PRO A 9 2.14 20.45 5.08
C PRO A 9 1.15 20.70 3.92
N HIS A 10 0.78 19.66 3.17
CA HIS A 10 -0.09 19.79 2.00
C HIS A 10 -1.57 19.47 2.29
N CYS A 11 -1.85 18.68 3.33
CA CYS A 11 -3.22 18.25 3.65
C CYS A 11 -3.51 18.12 5.16
N GLU A 12 -2.60 18.62 6.01
CA GLU A 12 -2.74 18.70 7.47
C GLU A 12 -2.96 17.36 8.21
N LYS A 13 -2.88 16.24 7.49
CA LYS A 13 -2.96 14.91 8.08
C LYS A 13 -1.80 14.66 9.04
N THR A 14 -2.11 14.10 10.20
CA THR A 14 -1.12 13.84 11.24
C THR A 14 -0.70 12.37 11.28
N PHE A 15 0.54 12.09 11.67
CA PHE A 15 1.16 10.78 11.70
C PHE A 15 1.95 10.56 12.99
N TRP A 16 2.06 9.29 13.38
CA TRP A 16 2.80 8.87 14.57
C TRP A 16 4.32 8.89 14.38
N THR A 17 4.78 8.69 13.14
CA THR A 17 6.20 8.60 12.82
C THR A 17 6.50 9.40 11.57
N ARG A 18 7.73 9.93 11.49
CA ARG A 18 8.22 10.62 10.30
C ARG A 18 8.16 9.72 9.05
N SER A 19 8.47 8.43 9.19
CA SER A 19 8.44 7.48 8.07
C SER A 19 7.04 7.32 7.47
N HIS A 20 5.98 7.34 8.28
CA HIS A 20 4.61 7.31 7.76
C HIS A 20 4.23 8.61 7.06
N LEU A 21 4.66 9.77 7.57
CA LEU A 21 4.46 11.05 6.90
C LEU A 21 5.18 11.08 5.54
N MET A 22 6.45 10.65 5.48
CA MET A 22 7.22 10.61 4.24
C MET A 22 6.58 9.70 3.18
N LYS A 23 6.19 8.48 3.57
CA LYS A 23 5.46 7.56 2.66
C LYS A 23 4.15 8.19 2.18
N HIS A 24 3.40 8.83 3.07
CA HIS A 24 2.19 9.55 2.70
C HIS A 24 2.45 10.63 1.64
N GLN A 25 3.49 11.46 1.84
CA GLN A 25 3.83 12.53 0.89
C GLN A 25 4.30 11.99 -0.46
N GLN A 26 5.19 11.00 -0.47
CA GLN A 26 5.69 10.39 -1.70
C GLN A 26 4.54 9.86 -2.56
N VAL A 27 3.61 9.14 -1.94
CA VAL A 27 2.54 8.45 -2.66
C VAL A 27 1.44 9.40 -3.12
N LEU A 28 0.99 10.29 -2.24
CA LEU A 28 -0.23 11.08 -2.47
C LEU A 28 0.03 12.49 -2.98
N HIS A 29 1.21 13.04 -2.74
CA HIS A 29 1.56 14.38 -3.20
C HIS A 29 2.55 14.35 -4.36
N ASN A 30 3.52 13.42 -4.35
CA ASN A 30 4.50 13.32 -5.43
C ASN A 30 4.12 12.28 -6.51
N GLY A 31 3.17 11.38 -6.22
CA GLY A 31 2.87 10.25 -7.09
C GLY A 31 4.02 9.23 -7.21
N GLU A 32 5.06 9.40 -6.40
CA GLU A 32 6.24 8.54 -6.39
C GLU A 32 5.95 7.28 -5.59
N HIS A 33 6.13 6.14 -6.25
CA HIS A 33 6.00 4.83 -5.63
C HIS A 33 7.38 4.18 -5.65
N PRO A 34 8.10 4.15 -4.51
CA PRO A 34 9.52 3.77 -4.49
C PRO A 34 9.76 2.30 -4.86
N TYR A 35 8.73 1.45 -4.76
CA TYR A 35 8.86 0.02 -4.97
C TYR A 35 8.10 -0.41 -6.23
N LYS A 36 8.82 -0.62 -7.33
CA LYS A 36 8.24 -1.09 -8.60
C LYS A 36 8.55 -2.57 -8.82
N CYS A 37 7.54 -3.36 -9.16
CA CYS A 37 7.70 -4.69 -9.69
C CYS A 37 8.24 -4.60 -11.12
N LEU A 38 9.37 -5.24 -11.38
CA LEU A 38 9.99 -5.23 -12.71
C LEU A 38 9.31 -6.20 -13.68
N ASP A 39 8.62 -7.23 -13.16
CA ASP A 39 7.94 -8.24 -13.99
C ASP A 39 6.65 -7.70 -14.63
N CYS A 40 5.87 -6.89 -13.91
CA CYS A 40 4.59 -6.37 -14.40
C CYS A 40 4.45 -4.83 -14.34
N GLY A 41 5.47 -4.13 -13.85
CA GLY A 41 5.46 -2.67 -13.75
C GLY A 41 4.59 -2.09 -12.63
N LYS A 42 3.87 -2.92 -11.86
CA LYS A 42 3.06 -2.45 -10.71
C LYS A 42 3.93 -1.78 -9.66
N THR A 43 3.44 -0.70 -9.10
CA THR A 43 4.15 0.07 -8.08
C THR A 43 3.49 -0.05 -6.71
N PHE A 44 4.30 0.05 -5.66
CA PHE A 44 3.93 -0.16 -4.27
C PHE A 44 4.56 0.91 -3.38
N ASN A 45 3.88 1.18 -2.28
CA ASN A 45 4.26 2.19 -1.28
C ASN A 45 5.09 1.61 -0.13
N ASP A 46 5.20 0.27 -0.10
CA ASP A 46 5.92 -0.46 0.91
C ASP A 46 6.62 -1.67 0.33
N PHE A 47 7.82 -1.95 0.84
CA PHE A 47 8.63 -3.08 0.41
C PHE A 47 7.96 -4.43 0.70
N SER A 48 7.31 -4.57 1.87
CA SER A 48 6.63 -5.81 2.26
C SER A 48 5.53 -6.18 1.27
N ASN A 49 4.82 -5.18 0.76
CA ASN A 49 3.77 -5.37 -0.26
C ASN A 49 4.36 -5.80 -1.61
N LEU A 50 5.48 -5.21 -2.04
CA LEU A 50 6.21 -5.64 -3.25
C LEU A 50 6.68 -7.09 -3.12
N VAL A 51 7.27 -7.45 -1.98
CA VAL A 51 7.76 -8.82 -1.73
C VAL A 51 6.60 -9.82 -1.74
N GLY A 52 5.49 -9.51 -1.06
CA GLY A 52 4.28 -10.33 -1.09
C GLY A 52 3.71 -10.48 -2.50
N HIS A 53 3.74 -9.41 -3.28
CA HIS A 53 3.33 -9.42 -4.67
C HIS A 53 4.25 -10.29 -5.56
N HIS A 54 5.57 -10.24 -5.38
CA HIS A 54 6.52 -11.07 -6.14
C HIS A 54 6.27 -12.57 -5.96
N ARG A 55 5.72 -13.00 -4.82
CA ARG A 55 5.35 -14.42 -4.61
C ARG A 55 4.24 -14.89 -5.55
N ILE A 56 3.40 -13.97 -6.01
CA ILE A 56 2.35 -14.24 -7.00
C ILE A 56 2.97 -14.57 -8.36
N HIS A 57 4.02 -13.83 -8.77
CA HIS A 57 4.75 -14.11 -10.01
C HIS A 57 5.48 -15.45 -9.98
N LYS A 58 6.02 -15.83 -8.82
CA LYS A 58 6.67 -17.13 -8.64
C LYS A 58 5.69 -18.30 -8.50
N GLY A 59 4.38 -18.05 -8.54
CA GLY A 59 3.36 -19.09 -8.36
C GLY A 59 3.44 -19.77 -6.99
N GLU A 60 4.02 -19.11 -5.98
CA GLU A 60 4.12 -19.64 -4.63
C GLU A 60 2.70 -19.66 -4.03
N ARG A 61 2.07 -20.83 -4.15
CA ARG A 61 0.71 -21.11 -3.67
C ARG A 61 0.72 -20.98 -2.15
N TRP A 62 0.16 -19.88 -1.64
CA TRP A 62 -0.18 -19.75 -0.22
C TRP A 62 -1.05 -20.95 0.14
N ARG A 63 -0.52 -21.83 1.01
CA ARG A 63 -1.24 -23.02 1.48
C ARG A 63 -2.33 -22.54 2.45
N GLY A 64 -3.45 -22.09 1.92
CA GLY A 64 -4.51 -21.46 2.72
C GLY A 64 -5.61 -20.79 1.89
N GLN A 65 -6.37 -21.63 1.20
CA GLN A 65 -7.79 -21.47 0.84
C GLN A 65 -8.27 -20.18 0.15
N HIS A 66 -8.74 -20.41 -1.09
CA HIS A 66 -9.67 -19.62 -1.90
C HIS A 66 -9.18 -18.36 -2.62
N CYS A 67 -9.15 -18.52 -3.95
CA CYS A 67 -9.36 -17.57 -5.03
C CYS A 67 -8.67 -16.20 -4.94
N TRP A 68 -7.78 -16.01 -5.92
CA TRP A 68 -7.44 -14.77 -6.60
C TRP A 68 -8.58 -13.73 -6.60
N LYS A 69 -8.75 -12.98 -5.51
CA LYS A 69 -9.47 -11.71 -5.55
C LYS A 69 -8.45 -10.66 -5.96
N ASN A 70 -8.55 -10.28 -7.24
CA ASN A 70 -7.88 -9.13 -7.83
C ASN A 70 -7.92 -7.96 -6.84
N PHE A 71 -6.76 -7.57 -6.32
CA PHE A 71 -6.61 -6.27 -5.68
C PHE A 71 -6.78 -5.20 -6.76
N GLN A 72 -8.00 -4.69 -6.90
CA GLN A 72 -8.24 -3.35 -7.41
C GLN A 72 -8.27 -2.42 -6.19
N THR A 73 -7.25 -1.60 -6.06
CA THR A 73 -7.26 -0.47 -5.14
C THR A 73 -8.32 0.52 -5.61
N LYS A 74 -9.41 0.62 -4.84
CA LYS A 74 -10.12 1.87 -4.60
C LYS A 74 -10.82 1.75 -3.26
N SER A 75 -10.55 2.74 -2.42
CA SER A 75 -11.29 3.03 -1.20
C SER A 75 -12.80 2.86 -1.43
N HIS A 76 -13.39 1.90 -0.73
CA HIS A 76 -14.75 1.83 -0.18
C HIS A 76 -15.21 0.37 -0.06
N LEU A 77 -15.28 -0.10 1.19
CA LEU A 77 -16.10 -1.22 1.60
C LEU A 77 -17.57 -0.91 1.25
N THR A 78 -18.13 -1.66 0.32
CA THR A 78 -19.54 -2.10 0.18
C THR A 78 -19.53 -2.97 -1.08
N THR A 79 -19.87 -4.25 -1.14
CA THR A 79 -20.77 -5.07 -0.33
C THR A 79 -20.39 -6.51 -0.66
N HIS A 80 -20.18 -7.37 0.35
CA HIS A 80 -20.27 -8.81 0.15
C HIS A 80 -21.66 -9.20 0.66
N GLN A 81 -22.66 -9.10 -0.19
CA GLN A 81 -23.98 -9.67 0.05
C GLN A 81 -24.41 -10.38 -1.23
N GLN A 82 -24.59 -11.69 -1.10
CA GLN A 82 -25.48 -12.47 -1.94
C GLN A 82 -26.92 -12.01 -1.65
#